data_AF-A0A8T0Z3Q2-F1
#
_entry.id   AF-A0A8T0Z3Q2-F1
#
_cell.length_a   1.000
_cell.length_b   1.000
_cell.length_c   1.000
_cell.angle_alpha   90.00
_cell.angle_beta   90.00
_cell.angle_gamma   90.00
#
_symmetry.space_group_name_H-M   'P 1'
#
loop_
_entity.id
_entity.type
_entity.pdbx_description
1 polymer ?
#
loop_
_entity_poly.entity_id
_entity_poly.type
_entity_poly.pdbx_seq_one_letter_code
_entity_poly.pdbx_strand_id
1 'polypeptide(L)'
;MASLVGSMASRIAQNLNIQTWLLKGASIDDIFTQLSLKTAGSKIFEDPKFMTWVVYVTKAEKQNAGDVILAKLMTQYTPDSLAAMIAAAKKVSSTESLARVLQAQQRQVWLSTGESGDDIFKMIKLDEAGAKLFESPQFTTWASYVDEFNRNIPNKAVSMLTLLAKHYDDVDLGKMLEAAKKVPSTESIAAKLQSELKASVAGGKSPENFFRILKLDDTGTELFKSPEFPKWISYVDDFNAKNPGEAVPILAKLTKLYGEATLSEMIEVAKKVSTTESIAKKLQAQQNLQWLSKQKSPDDVFKLLKLDEPSLAILTDPKLSAWGSYLMVFNSKNPGKETTLIATLTSHYTDLGVAQLLQEGKKFTQTKKIAEDLQSAQFARWFYDGKTKKDLLSIMKLKKATWRGDPNAVIIREYMKFYNAMKNRTYS
;
A
#
# COMPACT_ATOMS: atom_id res chain seq x y z
N MET A 1 8.82 -25.72 56.15
CA MET A 1 7.85 -26.69 56.69
C MET A 1 6.52 -26.04 57.11
N ALA A 2 6.51 -24.93 57.87
CA ALA A 2 5.26 -24.27 58.29
C ALA A 2 4.33 -23.83 57.14
N SER A 3 4.87 -23.33 56.02
CA SER A 3 4.07 -22.94 54.84
C SER A 3 3.40 -24.13 54.13
N LEU A 4 4.10 -25.28 54.08
CA LEU A 4 3.60 -26.53 53.50
C LEU A 4 2.47 -27.13 54.35
N VAL A 5 2.65 -27.16 55.68
CA VAL A 5 1.63 -27.68 56.61
C VAL A 5 0.38 -26.79 56.60
N GLY A 6 0.55 -25.46 56.56
CA GLY A 6 -0.58 -24.52 56.42
C GLY A 6 -1.35 -24.70 55.11
N SER A 7 -0.65 -24.91 53.99
CA SER A 7 -1.29 -25.16 52.69
C SER A 7 -2.08 -26.48 52.64
N MET A 8 -1.57 -27.53 53.31
CA MET A 8 -2.27 -28.82 53.41
C MET A 8 -3.50 -28.73 54.30
N ALA A 9 -3.39 -28.10 55.48
CA ALA A 9 -4.52 -27.92 56.38
C ALA A 9 -5.67 -27.14 55.72
N SER A 10 -5.34 -26.08 54.97
CA SER A 10 -6.33 -25.30 54.21
C SER A 10 -7.05 -26.14 53.15
N ARG A 11 -6.35 -27.01 52.42
CA ARG A 11 -6.95 -27.89 51.41
C ARG A 11 -7.86 -28.95 52.03
N ILE A 12 -7.47 -29.52 53.17
CA ILE A 12 -8.29 -30.49 53.92
C ILE A 12 -9.59 -29.82 54.39
N ALA A 13 -9.50 -28.63 54.99
CA ALA A 13 -10.67 -27.88 55.45
C ALA A 13 -11.63 -27.53 54.30
N GLN A 14 -11.10 -27.10 53.13
CA GLN A 14 -11.92 -26.85 51.94
C GLN A 14 -12.67 -28.11 51.48
N ASN A 15 -11.99 -29.26 51.44
CA ASN A 15 -12.62 -30.50 50.98
C ASN A 15 -13.70 -31.00 51.95
N LEU A 16 -13.48 -30.86 53.27
CA LEU A 16 -14.49 -31.19 54.29
C LEU A 16 -15.74 -30.31 54.19
N ASN A 17 -15.57 -29.00 53.94
CA ASN A 17 -16.69 -28.09 53.71
C ASN A 17 -17.51 -28.52 52.49
N ILE A 18 -16.84 -28.83 51.38
CA ILE A 18 -17.50 -29.30 50.15
C ILE A 18 -18.28 -30.60 50.39
N GLN A 19 -17.70 -31.58 51.09
CA GLN A 19 -18.43 -32.82 51.44
C GLN A 19 -19.65 -32.55 52.32
N THR A 20 -19.52 -31.64 53.28
CA THR A 20 -20.63 -31.25 54.16
C THR A 20 -21.77 -30.61 53.37
N TRP A 21 -21.46 -29.71 52.43
CA TRP A 21 -22.47 -29.10 51.55
C TRP A 21 -23.18 -30.13 50.67
N LEU A 22 -22.43 -31.08 50.11
CA LEU A 22 -23.00 -32.16 49.29
C LEU A 22 -23.93 -33.07 50.11
N LEU A 23 -23.52 -33.47 51.33
CA LEU A 23 -24.34 -34.29 52.22
C LEU A 23 -25.64 -33.58 52.64
N LYS A 24 -25.58 -32.26 52.81
CA LYS A 24 -26.74 -31.44 53.18
C LYS A 24 -27.63 -31.06 51.99
N GLY A 25 -27.23 -31.39 50.76
CA GLY A 25 -27.93 -30.96 49.55
C GLY A 25 -28.03 -29.43 49.45
N ALA A 26 -26.98 -28.70 49.85
CA ALA A 26 -27.02 -27.25 49.93
C ALA A 26 -27.23 -26.60 48.54
N SER A 27 -28.02 -25.53 48.47
CA SER A 27 -28.21 -24.82 47.21
C SER A 27 -26.92 -24.18 46.71
N ILE A 28 -26.65 -24.29 45.41
CA ILE A 28 -25.50 -23.67 44.74
C ILE A 28 -25.49 -22.15 44.95
N ASP A 29 -26.66 -21.51 44.95
CA ASP A 29 -26.82 -20.07 45.16
C ASP A 29 -26.55 -19.65 46.61
N ASP A 30 -26.94 -20.50 47.55
CA ASP A 30 -26.70 -20.27 48.98
C ASP A 30 -25.20 -20.37 49.28
N ILE A 31 -24.51 -21.37 48.72
CA ILE A 31 -23.05 -21.49 48.88
C ILE A 31 -22.32 -20.32 48.21
N PHE A 32 -22.79 -19.85 47.04
CA PHE A 32 -22.22 -18.66 46.39
C PHE A 32 -22.33 -17.42 47.29
N THR A 33 -23.47 -17.26 47.94
CA THR A 33 -23.74 -16.15 48.88
C THR A 33 -22.95 -16.31 50.17
N GLN A 34 -22.91 -17.52 50.75
CA GLN A 34 -22.15 -17.85 51.96
C GLN A 34 -20.66 -17.56 51.79
N LEU A 35 -20.11 -17.81 50.60
CA LEU A 35 -18.71 -17.51 50.27
C LEU A 35 -18.45 -16.03 49.97
N SER A 36 -19.47 -15.17 50.06
CA SER A 36 -19.40 -13.73 49.79
C SER A 36 -18.90 -13.40 48.37
N LEU A 37 -19.22 -14.25 47.38
CA LEU A 37 -18.72 -14.10 46.01
C LEU A 37 -19.41 -12.97 45.23
N LYS A 38 -20.59 -12.51 45.70
CA LYS A 38 -21.29 -11.34 45.13
C LYS A 38 -20.48 -10.04 45.25
N THR A 39 -19.59 -9.95 46.24
CA THR A 39 -18.76 -8.77 46.48
C THR A 39 -17.35 -8.87 45.88
N ALA A 40 -17.04 -9.95 45.15
CA ALA A 40 -15.70 -10.17 44.58
C ALA A 40 -15.37 -9.25 43.40
N GLY A 41 -16.38 -8.60 42.80
CA GLY A 41 -16.21 -7.66 41.70
C GLY A 41 -15.52 -8.30 40.48
N SER A 42 -14.74 -7.52 39.73
CA SER A 42 -14.06 -7.97 38.51
C SER A 42 -12.91 -8.97 38.74
N LYS A 43 -12.52 -9.21 40.00
CA LYS A 43 -11.42 -10.12 40.38
C LYS A 43 -11.89 -11.48 40.89
N ILE A 44 -13.14 -11.87 40.63
CA ILE A 44 -13.71 -13.14 41.12
C ILE A 44 -12.87 -14.38 40.74
N PHE A 45 -12.23 -14.38 39.57
CA PHE A 45 -11.37 -15.48 39.13
C PHE A 45 -10.07 -15.59 39.94
N GLU A 46 -9.65 -14.53 40.62
CA GLU A 46 -8.49 -14.51 41.51
C GLU A 46 -8.86 -14.96 42.94
N ASP A 47 -10.15 -15.00 43.29
CA ASP A 47 -10.60 -15.37 44.64
C ASP A 47 -10.56 -16.91 44.84
N PRO A 48 -9.76 -17.43 45.78
CA PRO A 48 -9.71 -18.87 46.08
C PRO A 48 -11.07 -19.46 46.50
N LYS A 49 -11.97 -18.64 47.06
CA LYS A 49 -13.33 -19.05 47.41
C LYS A 49 -14.16 -19.33 46.16
N PHE A 50 -13.92 -18.62 45.06
CA PHE A 50 -14.59 -18.89 43.79
C PHE A 50 -14.20 -20.27 43.27
N MET A 51 -12.92 -20.63 43.31
CA MET A 51 -12.48 -21.98 42.94
C MET A 51 -13.06 -23.06 43.87
N THR A 52 -13.22 -22.76 45.16
CA THR A 52 -13.89 -23.67 46.11
C THR A 52 -15.35 -23.90 45.70
N TRP A 53 -16.07 -22.83 45.33
CA TRP A 53 -17.43 -22.92 44.82
C TRP A 53 -17.52 -23.66 43.49
N VAL A 54 -16.60 -23.43 42.55
CA VAL A 54 -16.52 -24.16 41.27
C VAL A 54 -16.33 -25.66 41.51
N VAL A 55 -15.48 -26.07 42.45
CA VAL A 55 -15.31 -27.49 42.81
C VAL A 55 -16.57 -28.07 43.45
N TYR A 56 -17.30 -27.27 44.23
CA TYR A 56 -18.61 -27.68 44.76
C TYR A 56 -19.62 -27.93 43.63
N VAL A 57 -19.77 -26.98 42.71
CA VAL A 57 -20.70 -27.08 41.58
C VAL A 57 -20.35 -28.26 40.68
N THR A 58 -19.08 -28.50 40.38
CA THR A 58 -18.67 -29.66 39.54
C THR A 58 -18.97 -31.02 40.19
N LYS A 59 -18.98 -31.09 41.54
CA LYS A 59 -19.39 -32.30 42.26
C LYS A 59 -20.91 -32.45 42.37
N ALA A 60 -21.63 -31.34 42.52
CA ALA A 60 -23.10 -31.33 42.63
C ALA A 60 -23.76 -31.58 41.25
N GLU A 61 -23.26 -30.93 40.20
CA GLU A 61 -23.83 -30.92 38.85
C GLU A 61 -22.90 -31.62 37.85
N LYS A 62 -22.93 -32.96 37.86
CA LYS A 62 -21.94 -33.77 37.13
C LYS A 62 -21.93 -33.57 35.61
N GLN A 63 -23.04 -33.15 35.01
CA GLN A 63 -23.17 -33.03 33.55
C GLN A 63 -23.10 -31.58 33.05
N ASN A 64 -23.68 -30.63 33.79
CA ASN A 64 -23.88 -29.26 33.30
C ASN A 64 -23.23 -28.19 34.20
N ALA A 65 -22.18 -28.55 34.95
CA ALA A 65 -21.51 -27.63 35.86
C ALA A 65 -21.04 -26.32 35.17
N GLY A 66 -20.53 -26.40 33.94
CA GLY A 66 -20.10 -25.22 33.17
C GLY A 66 -21.25 -24.24 32.95
N ASP A 67 -22.42 -24.75 32.58
CA ASP A 67 -23.65 -24.00 32.33
C ASP A 67 -24.13 -23.31 33.59
N VAL A 68 -24.14 -24.04 34.71
CA VAL A 68 -24.57 -23.51 36.02
C VAL A 68 -23.60 -22.42 36.50
N ILE A 69 -22.28 -22.63 36.34
CA ILE A 69 -21.28 -21.62 36.69
C ILE A 69 -21.46 -20.37 35.83
N LEU A 70 -21.58 -20.52 34.50
CA LEU A 70 -21.75 -19.39 33.60
C LEU A 70 -23.06 -18.64 33.87
N ALA A 71 -24.18 -19.36 33.99
CA ALA A 71 -25.49 -18.77 34.28
C ALA A 71 -25.43 -17.92 35.56
N LYS A 72 -24.76 -18.43 36.61
CA LYS A 72 -24.58 -17.66 37.83
C LYS A 72 -23.78 -16.37 37.59
N LEU A 73 -22.67 -16.44 36.84
CA LEU A 73 -21.86 -15.27 36.52
C LEU A 73 -22.63 -14.25 35.65
N MET A 74 -23.47 -14.69 34.72
CA MET A 74 -24.32 -13.82 33.90
C MET A 74 -25.36 -13.03 34.72
N THR A 75 -25.72 -13.50 35.92
CA THR A 75 -26.55 -12.71 36.86
C THR A 75 -25.78 -11.60 37.60
N GLN A 76 -24.44 -11.64 37.57
CA GLN A 76 -23.58 -10.74 38.34
C GLN A 76 -22.84 -9.72 37.45
N TYR A 77 -22.58 -10.07 36.19
CA TYR A 77 -21.74 -9.29 35.29
C TYR A 77 -22.45 -9.03 33.97
N THR A 78 -22.25 -7.84 33.40
CA THR A 78 -22.69 -7.53 32.04
C THR A 78 -21.96 -8.42 31.02
N PRO A 79 -22.54 -8.69 29.85
CA PRO A 79 -21.92 -9.56 28.84
C PRO A 79 -20.50 -9.15 28.43
N ASP A 80 -20.24 -7.85 28.22
CA ASP A 80 -18.93 -7.29 27.88
C ASP A 80 -17.90 -7.51 29.00
N SER A 81 -18.28 -7.18 30.25
CA SER A 81 -17.41 -7.35 31.42
C SER A 81 -17.10 -8.82 31.64
N LEU A 82 -18.10 -9.70 31.55
CA LEU A 82 -17.90 -11.13 31.76
C LEU A 82 -16.98 -11.74 30.69
N ALA A 83 -17.19 -11.38 29.42
CA ALA A 83 -16.31 -11.82 28.33
C ALA A 83 -14.86 -11.35 28.54
N ALA A 84 -14.65 -10.11 28.98
CA ALA A 84 -13.33 -9.58 29.30
C ALA A 84 -12.67 -10.34 30.46
N MET A 85 -13.43 -10.60 31.53
CA MET A 85 -12.96 -11.34 32.71
C MET A 85 -12.55 -12.78 32.37
N ILE A 86 -13.38 -13.49 31.58
CA ILE A 86 -13.06 -14.85 31.11
C ILE A 86 -11.81 -14.82 30.21
N ALA A 87 -11.69 -13.84 29.31
CA ALA A 87 -10.54 -13.73 28.43
C ALA A 87 -9.23 -13.42 29.20
N ALA A 88 -9.31 -12.63 30.27
CA ALA A 88 -8.19 -12.40 31.18
C ALA A 88 -7.82 -13.66 31.96
N ALA A 89 -8.81 -14.36 32.53
CA ALA A 89 -8.62 -15.62 33.27
C ALA A 89 -8.02 -16.73 32.39
N LYS A 90 -8.27 -16.73 31.08
CA LYS A 90 -7.67 -17.66 30.12
C LYS A 90 -6.15 -17.48 29.96
N LYS A 91 -5.61 -16.29 30.26
CA LYS A 91 -4.17 -16.01 30.18
C LYS A 91 -3.39 -16.45 31.43
N VAL A 92 -4.09 -16.82 32.50
CA VAL A 92 -3.49 -17.21 33.78
C VAL A 92 -3.57 -18.73 33.91
N SER A 93 -2.41 -19.38 34.12
CA SER A 93 -2.30 -20.84 34.12
C SER A 93 -3.20 -21.55 35.14
N SER A 94 -3.43 -20.95 36.31
CA SER A 94 -4.29 -21.54 37.35
C SER A 94 -5.79 -21.51 37.02
N THR A 95 -6.23 -20.61 36.12
CA THR A 95 -7.65 -20.43 35.76
C THR A 95 -7.93 -20.78 34.30
N GLU A 96 -6.90 -21.09 33.51
CA GLU A 96 -7.01 -21.32 32.07
C GLU A 96 -8.05 -22.38 31.71
N SER A 97 -8.02 -23.55 32.37
CA SER A 97 -8.93 -24.65 32.06
C SER A 97 -10.39 -24.26 32.29
N LEU A 98 -10.70 -23.60 33.41
CA LEU A 98 -12.04 -23.12 33.70
C LEU A 98 -12.45 -22.03 32.71
N ALA A 99 -11.58 -21.07 32.43
CA ALA A 99 -11.87 -19.98 31.49
C ALA A 99 -12.15 -20.50 30.07
N ARG A 100 -11.46 -21.56 29.62
CA ARG A 100 -11.75 -22.22 28.34
C ARG A 100 -13.15 -22.83 28.31
N VAL A 101 -13.55 -23.50 29.39
CA VAL A 101 -14.90 -24.08 29.53
C VAL A 101 -15.96 -22.96 29.50
N LEU A 102 -15.78 -21.91 30.30
CA LEU A 102 -16.73 -20.79 30.35
C LEU A 102 -16.81 -20.01 29.04
N GLN A 103 -15.68 -19.82 28.34
CA GLN A 103 -15.66 -19.18 27.03
C GLN A 103 -16.39 -20.03 25.97
N ALA A 104 -16.29 -21.36 26.04
CA ALA A 104 -17.05 -22.25 25.15
C ALA A 104 -18.55 -22.17 25.47
N GLN A 105 -18.91 -22.23 26.74
CA GLN A 105 -20.31 -22.14 27.16
C GLN A 105 -20.94 -20.79 26.82
N GLN A 106 -20.17 -19.71 26.93
CA GLN A 106 -20.60 -18.37 26.54
C GLN A 106 -20.99 -18.32 25.06
N ARG A 107 -20.21 -18.95 24.17
CA ARG A 107 -20.57 -19.05 22.74
C ARG A 107 -21.79 -19.93 22.49
N GLN A 108 -21.95 -21.03 23.24
CA GLN A 108 -23.14 -21.88 23.13
C GLN A 108 -24.42 -21.15 23.54
N VAL A 109 -24.36 -20.30 24.59
CA VAL A 109 -25.48 -19.44 24.97
C VAL A 109 -25.81 -18.45 23.85
N TRP A 110 -24.81 -17.79 23.25
CA TRP A 110 -25.03 -16.88 22.12
C TRP A 110 -25.66 -17.58 20.90
N LEU A 111 -25.23 -18.82 20.60
CA LEU A 111 -25.78 -19.62 19.52
C LEU A 111 -27.24 -20.00 19.77
N SER A 112 -27.59 -20.38 21.01
CA SER A 112 -28.94 -20.83 21.34
C SER A 112 -29.97 -19.69 21.37
N THR A 113 -29.52 -18.46 21.69
CA THR A 113 -30.37 -17.26 21.61
C THR A 113 -30.48 -16.68 20.21
N GLY A 114 -29.68 -17.17 19.25
CA GLY A 114 -29.75 -16.80 17.84
C GLY A 114 -29.19 -15.40 17.53
N GLU A 115 -28.33 -14.87 18.39
CA GLU A 115 -27.72 -13.55 18.25
C GLU A 115 -26.89 -13.47 16.96
N SER A 116 -26.95 -12.36 16.22
CA SER A 116 -26.11 -12.24 15.03
C SER A 116 -24.64 -11.97 15.41
N GLY A 117 -23.73 -12.26 14.48
CA GLY A 117 -22.32 -11.88 14.67
C GLY A 117 -22.12 -10.37 14.90
N ASP A 118 -22.99 -9.51 14.36
CA ASP A 118 -22.94 -8.07 14.58
C ASP A 118 -23.44 -7.68 15.98
N ASP A 119 -24.48 -8.36 16.46
CA ASP A 119 -25.04 -8.13 17.80
C ASP A 119 -24.04 -8.55 18.87
N ILE A 120 -23.39 -9.71 18.71
CA ILE A 120 -22.30 -10.13 19.60
C ILE A 120 -21.15 -9.12 19.55
N PHE A 121 -20.75 -8.64 18.37
CA PHE A 121 -19.66 -7.66 18.22
C PHE A 121 -19.89 -6.41 19.09
N LYS A 122 -21.11 -5.84 19.06
CA LYS A 122 -21.50 -4.69 19.89
C LYS A 122 -21.70 -5.06 21.36
N MET A 123 -22.31 -6.21 21.64
CA MET A 123 -22.60 -6.66 22.99
C MET A 123 -21.33 -6.85 23.84
N ILE A 124 -20.20 -7.22 23.22
CA ILE A 124 -18.89 -7.30 23.89
C ILE A 124 -17.97 -6.10 23.58
N LYS A 125 -18.54 -4.98 23.10
CA LYS A 125 -17.87 -3.68 22.87
C LYS A 125 -16.64 -3.72 21.96
N LEU A 126 -16.67 -4.56 20.92
CA LEU A 126 -15.61 -4.57 19.91
C LEU A 126 -15.70 -3.39 18.93
N ASP A 127 -16.88 -2.77 18.81
CA ASP A 127 -17.11 -1.54 18.05
C ASP A 127 -16.46 -0.32 18.70
N GLU A 128 -16.26 -0.33 20.01
CA GLU A 128 -15.54 0.71 20.75
C GLU A 128 -14.01 0.55 20.71
N ALA A 129 -13.49 -0.60 20.24
CA ALA A 129 -12.06 -0.91 20.27
C ALA A 129 -11.24 -0.11 19.24
N GLY A 130 -11.88 0.41 18.19
CA GLY A 130 -11.25 1.16 17.11
C GLY A 130 -10.04 0.44 16.51
N ALA A 131 -8.94 1.17 16.31
CA ALA A 131 -7.70 0.63 15.73
C ALA A 131 -7.08 -0.54 16.53
N LYS A 132 -7.46 -0.71 17.81
CA LYS A 132 -6.97 -1.78 18.69
C LYS A 132 -7.83 -3.04 18.67
N LEU A 133 -8.80 -3.15 17.75
CA LEU A 133 -9.70 -4.29 17.65
C LEU A 133 -8.98 -5.64 17.72
N PHE A 134 -7.94 -5.83 16.90
CA PHE A 134 -7.20 -7.09 16.83
C PHE A 134 -6.30 -7.35 18.06
N GLU A 135 -6.03 -6.34 18.88
CA GLU A 135 -5.35 -6.48 20.17
C GLU A 135 -6.31 -6.91 21.28
N SER A 136 -7.62 -6.73 21.09
CA SER A 136 -8.63 -7.12 22.06
C SER A 136 -8.65 -8.64 22.23
N PRO A 137 -8.51 -9.16 23.47
CA PRO A 137 -8.60 -10.60 23.70
C PRO A 137 -10.02 -11.14 23.40
N GLN A 138 -11.03 -10.28 23.41
CA GLN A 138 -12.41 -10.64 23.06
C GLN A 138 -12.59 -10.87 21.56
N PHE A 139 -11.75 -10.28 20.69
CA PHE A 139 -11.82 -10.48 19.23
C PHE A 139 -11.71 -11.96 18.85
N THR A 140 -10.81 -12.71 19.49
CA THR A 140 -10.66 -14.15 19.24
C THR A 140 -11.89 -14.96 19.65
N THR A 141 -12.62 -14.49 20.67
CA THR A 141 -13.88 -15.10 21.13
C THR A 141 -14.97 -14.87 20.10
N TRP A 142 -15.12 -13.63 19.64
CA TRP A 142 -16.05 -13.25 18.58
C TRP A 142 -15.76 -13.97 17.27
N ALA A 143 -14.50 -14.04 16.85
CA ALA A 143 -14.08 -14.75 15.65
C ALA A 143 -14.47 -16.24 15.71
N SER A 144 -14.22 -16.88 16.86
CA SER A 144 -14.60 -18.28 17.10
C SER A 144 -16.13 -18.46 17.07
N TYR A 145 -16.89 -17.50 17.60
CA TYR A 145 -18.35 -17.50 17.53
C TYR A 145 -18.85 -17.45 16.09
N VAL A 146 -18.33 -16.54 15.28
CA VAL A 146 -18.72 -16.41 13.86
C VAL A 146 -18.42 -17.71 13.10
N ASP A 147 -17.27 -18.34 13.34
CA ASP A 147 -16.91 -19.61 12.73
C ASP A 147 -17.87 -20.76 13.16
N GLU A 148 -18.21 -20.85 14.45
CA GLU A 148 -19.16 -21.84 14.96
C GLU A 148 -20.59 -21.60 14.44
N PHE A 149 -21.04 -20.35 14.42
CA PHE A 149 -22.33 -19.94 13.85
C PHE A 149 -22.47 -20.36 12.39
N ASN A 150 -21.45 -20.07 11.57
CA ASN A 150 -21.44 -20.42 10.15
C ASN A 150 -21.44 -21.94 9.91
N ARG A 151 -20.78 -22.72 10.78
CA ARG A 151 -20.77 -24.19 10.70
C ARG A 151 -22.10 -24.81 11.10
N ASN A 152 -22.73 -24.28 12.16
CA ASN A 152 -23.96 -24.83 12.72
C ASN A 152 -25.21 -24.33 12.00
N ILE A 153 -25.14 -23.17 11.34
CA ILE A 153 -26.28 -22.54 10.65
C ILE A 153 -25.84 -22.13 9.21
N PRO A 154 -25.52 -23.08 8.32
CA PRO A 154 -24.92 -22.76 7.01
C PRO A 154 -25.77 -21.87 6.12
N ASN A 155 -27.11 -21.95 6.24
CA ASN A 155 -28.05 -21.13 5.48
C ASN A 155 -28.08 -19.65 5.90
N LYS A 156 -27.54 -19.33 7.08
CA LYS A 156 -27.38 -17.94 7.57
C LYS A 156 -25.90 -17.53 7.64
N ALA A 157 -25.00 -18.32 7.05
CA ALA A 157 -23.58 -18.06 7.16
C ALA A 157 -23.21 -16.66 6.66
N VAL A 158 -22.38 -15.95 7.42
CA VAL A 158 -21.97 -14.58 7.17
C VAL A 158 -20.45 -14.47 7.16
N SER A 159 -19.91 -13.68 6.23
CA SER A 159 -18.48 -13.41 6.21
C SER A 159 -18.05 -12.50 7.35
N MET A 160 -16.96 -12.85 8.02
CA MET A 160 -16.32 -12.01 9.02
C MET A 160 -15.87 -10.67 8.43
N LEU A 161 -15.37 -10.66 7.19
CA LEU A 161 -15.04 -9.42 6.49
C LEU A 161 -16.27 -8.53 6.33
N THR A 162 -17.42 -9.09 5.96
CA THR A 162 -18.67 -8.32 5.82
C THR A 162 -19.14 -7.73 7.14
N LEU A 163 -18.95 -8.46 8.25
CA LEU A 163 -19.25 -7.92 9.59
C LEU A 163 -18.31 -6.77 9.94
N LEU A 164 -17.00 -6.92 9.71
CA LEU A 164 -16.02 -5.85 9.96
C LEU A 164 -16.26 -4.62 9.09
N ALA A 165 -16.67 -4.81 7.83
CA ALA A 165 -16.98 -3.74 6.89
C ALA A 165 -18.21 -2.90 7.28
N LYS A 166 -19.02 -3.34 8.26
CA LYS A 166 -20.09 -2.51 8.86
C LYS A 166 -19.53 -1.42 9.78
N HIS A 167 -18.33 -1.61 10.32
CA HIS A 167 -17.72 -0.76 11.35
C HIS A 167 -16.49 -0.01 10.87
N TYR A 168 -15.82 -0.51 9.83
CA TYR A 168 -14.59 0.06 9.29
C TYR A 168 -14.68 0.18 7.77
N ASP A 169 -14.21 1.30 7.22
CA ASP A 169 -14.01 1.38 5.77
C ASP A 169 -12.86 0.46 5.32
N ASP A 170 -12.85 0.14 4.02
CA ASP A 170 -11.88 -0.81 3.45
C ASP A 170 -10.41 -0.38 3.64
N VAL A 171 -10.14 0.93 3.65
CA VAL A 171 -8.77 1.45 3.75
C VAL A 171 -8.28 1.33 5.18
N ASP A 172 -9.09 1.75 6.15
CA ASP A 172 -8.73 1.67 7.57
C ASP A 172 -8.71 0.23 8.08
N LEU A 173 -9.66 -0.60 7.64
CA LEU A 173 -9.61 -2.05 7.90
C LEU A 173 -8.32 -2.67 7.32
N GLY A 174 -7.92 -2.27 6.11
CA GLY A 174 -6.68 -2.70 5.48
C GLY A 174 -5.45 -2.37 6.34
N LYS A 175 -5.36 -1.16 6.89
CA LYS A 175 -4.26 -0.76 7.79
C LYS A 175 -4.26 -1.55 9.10
N MET A 176 -5.43 -1.78 9.69
CA MET A 176 -5.55 -2.55 10.93
C MET A 176 -5.11 -4.01 10.72
N LEU A 177 -5.50 -4.62 9.59
CA LEU A 177 -5.09 -5.97 9.22
C LEU A 177 -3.57 -6.07 8.99
N GLU A 178 -2.96 -5.04 8.41
CA GLU A 178 -1.50 -4.96 8.25
C GLU A 178 -0.76 -4.93 9.59
N ALA A 179 -1.27 -4.17 10.57
CA ALA A 179 -0.72 -4.17 11.92
C ALA A 179 -0.89 -5.53 12.60
N ALA A 180 -2.10 -6.11 12.51
CA ALA A 180 -2.42 -7.41 13.08
C ALA A 180 -1.59 -8.56 12.46
N LYS A 181 -1.23 -8.45 11.18
CA LYS A 181 -0.39 -9.44 10.49
C LYS A 181 1.03 -9.52 11.04
N LYS A 182 1.53 -8.44 11.66
CA LYS A 182 2.86 -8.40 12.30
C LYS A 182 2.89 -9.05 13.69
N VAL A 183 1.73 -9.40 14.25
CA VAL A 183 1.62 -10.00 15.58
C VAL A 183 1.36 -11.50 15.42
N PRO A 184 2.22 -12.40 15.96
CA PRO A 184 2.10 -13.85 15.73
C PRO A 184 0.74 -14.45 16.08
N SER A 185 0.08 -13.95 17.13
CA SER A 185 -1.23 -14.46 17.56
C SER A 185 -2.39 -14.11 16.62
N THR A 186 -2.23 -13.09 15.76
CA THR A 186 -3.27 -12.61 14.83
C THR A 186 -2.87 -12.72 13.37
N GLU A 187 -1.65 -13.18 13.08
CA GLU A 187 -1.11 -13.26 11.72
C GLU A 187 -2.03 -14.01 10.75
N SER A 188 -2.44 -15.22 11.13
CA SER A 188 -3.23 -16.10 10.26
C SER A 188 -4.59 -15.50 9.89
N ILE A 189 -5.34 -15.00 10.88
CA ILE A 189 -6.66 -14.40 10.65
C ILE A 189 -6.54 -13.08 9.88
N ALA A 190 -5.52 -12.27 10.18
CA ALA A 190 -5.28 -11.01 9.50
C ALA A 190 -4.89 -11.23 8.02
N ALA A 191 -4.04 -12.21 7.73
CA ALA A 191 -3.65 -12.56 6.37
C ALA A 191 -4.84 -13.07 5.54
N LYS A 192 -5.72 -13.88 6.14
CA LYS A 192 -6.96 -14.36 5.51
C LYS A 192 -7.89 -13.19 5.17
N LEU A 193 -8.25 -12.37 6.17
CA LEU A 193 -9.13 -11.21 5.98
C LEU A 193 -8.56 -10.19 5.01
N GLN A 194 -7.26 -9.98 5.00
CA GLN A 194 -6.59 -9.09 4.03
C GLN A 194 -6.71 -9.61 2.60
N SER A 195 -6.61 -10.93 2.40
CA SER A 195 -6.78 -11.54 1.09
C SER A 195 -8.24 -11.43 0.61
N GLU A 196 -9.19 -11.64 1.50
CA GLU A 196 -10.63 -11.46 1.23
C GLU A 196 -10.97 -10.00 0.92
N LEU A 197 -10.40 -9.04 1.65
CA LEU A 197 -10.60 -7.60 1.43
C LEU A 197 -10.10 -7.19 0.04
N LYS A 198 -8.89 -7.63 -0.33
CA LYS A 198 -8.32 -7.39 -1.67
C LYS A 198 -9.21 -7.97 -2.77
N ALA A 199 -9.69 -9.20 -2.59
CA ALA A 199 -10.58 -9.85 -3.55
C ALA A 199 -11.94 -9.14 -3.66
N SER A 200 -12.52 -8.71 -2.53
CA SER A 200 -13.79 -7.98 -2.49
C SER A 200 -13.71 -6.65 -3.22
N VAL A 201 -12.61 -5.90 -3.04
CA VAL A 201 -12.44 -4.60 -3.70
C VAL A 201 -12.18 -4.78 -5.20
N ALA A 202 -11.40 -5.80 -5.58
CA ALA A 202 -11.23 -6.21 -6.97
C ALA A 202 -12.53 -6.75 -7.62
N GLY A 203 -13.57 -7.03 -6.83
CA GLY A 203 -14.86 -7.55 -7.30
C GLY A 203 -15.88 -6.48 -7.74
N GLY A 204 -15.53 -5.19 -7.72
CA GLY A 204 -16.43 -4.12 -8.19
C GLY A 204 -16.45 -2.83 -7.36
N LYS A 205 -15.44 -2.55 -6.53
CA LYS A 205 -15.33 -1.29 -5.77
C LYS A 205 -14.45 -0.25 -6.49
N SER A 206 -14.46 1.00 -6.02
CA SER A 206 -13.69 2.11 -6.62
C SER A 206 -12.21 1.75 -6.89
N PRO A 207 -11.68 1.93 -8.11
CA PRO A 207 -10.26 1.76 -8.39
C PRO A 207 -9.33 2.63 -7.54
N GLU A 208 -9.83 3.72 -6.96
CA GLU A 208 -9.10 4.52 -5.98
C GLU A 208 -8.83 3.73 -4.69
N ASN A 209 -9.84 3.07 -4.13
CA ASN A 209 -9.67 2.27 -2.92
C ASN A 209 -8.75 1.09 -3.18
N PHE A 210 -8.87 0.44 -4.34
CA PHE A 210 -7.97 -0.66 -4.70
C PHE A 210 -6.51 -0.19 -4.80
N PHE A 211 -6.26 1.01 -5.33
CA PHE A 211 -4.91 1.60 -5.36
C PHE A 211 -4.29 1.71 -3.96
N ARG A 212 -5.06 2.20 -2.98
CA ARG A 212 -4.62 2.38 -1.59
C ARG A 212 -4.46 1.06 -0.83
N ILE A 213 -5.36 0.11 -1.06
CA ILE A 213 -5.27 -1.24 -0.46
C ILE A 213 -4.03 -1.99 -0.97
N LEU A 214 -3.63 -1.73 -2.22
CA LEU A 214 -2.37 -2.21 -2.80
C LEU A 214 -1.14 -1.38 -2.38
N LYS A 215 -1.33 -0.35 -1.54
CA LYS A 215 -0.30 0.60 -1.06
C LYS A 215 0.48 1.27 -2.19
N LEU A 216 -0.18 1.51 -3.31
CA LEU A 216 0.46 2.13 -4.46
C LEU A 216 0.69 3.64 -4.23
N ASP A 217 -0.06 4.27 -3.34
CA ASP A 217 0.12 5.64 -2.87
C ASP A 217 1.34 5.84 -1.99
N ASP A 218 1.82 4.78 -1.33
CA ASP A 218 3.04 4.81 -0.50
C ASP A 218 4.34 4.60 -1.30
N THR A 219 4.25 4.27 -2.60
CA THR A 219 5.42 3.88 -3.41
C THR A 219 6.29 5.06 -3.83
N GLY A 220 5.80 6.30 -3.76
CA GLY A 220 6.50 7.47 -4.29
C GLY A 220 6.87 7.28 -5.77
N THR A 221 8.10 7.63 -6.14
CA THR A 221 8.62 7.50 -7.52
C THR A 221 8.92 6.05 -7.94
N GLU A 222 8.76 5.09 -7.03
CA GLU A 222 9.03 3.67 -7.26
C GLU A 222 7.77 2.89 -7.69
N LEU A 223 6.66 3.57 -7.98
CA LEU A 223 5.36 2.98 -8.35
C LEU A 223 5.46 1.86 -9.40
N PHE A 224 6.18 2.11 -10.49
CA PHE A 224 6.33 1.15 -11.58
C PHE A 224 7.09 -0.11 -11.15
N LYS A 225 7.92 -0.04 -10.10
CA LYS A 225 8.63 -1.21 -9.57
C LYS A 225 7.76 -2.04 -8.64
N SER A 226 6.59 -1.55 -8.22
CA SER A 226 5.66 -2.31 -7.39
C SER A 226 5.06 -3.48 -8.18
N PRO A 227 5.14 -4.73 -7.67
CA PRO A 227 4.49 -5.88 -8.30
C PRO A 227 2.94 -5.79 -8.27
N GLU A 228 2.38 -4.88 -7.46
CA GLU A 228 0.94 -4.66 -7.37
C GLU A 228 0.43 -3.68 -8.44
N PHE A 229 1.29 -2.85 -9.03
CA PHE A 229 0.88 -1.84 -10.01
C PHE A 229 0.26 -2.46 -11.29
N PRO A 230 0.84 -3.50 -11.91
CA PRO A 230 0.20 -4.17 -13.05
C PRO A 230 -1.18 -4.75 -12.72
N LYS A 231 -1.37 -5.26 -11.50
CA LYS A 231 -2.67 -5.78 -11.04
C LYS A 231 -3.72 -4.66 -10.97
N TRP A 232 -3.34 -3.51 -10.44
CA TRP A 232 -4.21 -2.33 -10.41
C TRP A 232 -4.56 -1.83 -11.81
N ILE A 233 -3.61 -1.82 -12.74
CA ILE A 233 -3.86 -1.43 -14.14
C ILE A 233 -4.88 -2.36 -14.80
N SER A 234 -4.69 -3.68 -14.66
CA SER A 234 -5.65 -4.66 -15.18
C SER A 234 -7.05 -4.45 -14.59
N TYR A 235 -7.12 -4.18 -13.29
CA TYR A 235 -8.38 -3.89 -12.61
C TYR A 235 -9.06 -2.64 -13.17
N VAL A 236 -8.31 -1.55 -13.38
CA VAL A 236 -8.85 -0.31 -13.94
C VAL A 236 -9.33 -0.51 -15.37
N ASP A 237 -8.59 -1.26 -16.20
CA ASP A 237 -9.01 -1.56 -17.57
C ASP A 237 -10.35 -2.34 -17.58
N ASP A 238 -10.50 -3.37 -16.72
CA ASP A 238 -11.76 -4.12 -16.56
C ASP A 238 -12.90 -3.27 -16.00
N PHE A 239 -12.61 -2.43 -15.00
CA PHE A 239 -13.58 -1.51 -14.39
C PHE A 239 -14.08 -0.51 -15.42
N ASN A 240 -13.19 0.11 -16.20
CA ASN A 240 -13.53 1.10 -17.23
C ASN A 240 -14.35 0.47 -18.37
N ALA A 241 -14.05 -0.77 -18.75
CA ALA A 241 -14.80 -1.50 -19.76
C ALA A 241 -16.25 -1.78 -19.31
N LYS A 242 -16.46 -2.09 -18.03
CA LYS A 242 -17.78 -2.36 -17.45
C LYS A 242 -18.54 -1.09 -17.07
N ASN A 243 -17.84 0.00 -16.77
CA ASN A 243 -18.42 1.26 -16.28
C ASN A 243 -17.92 2.48 -17.10
N PRO A 244 -18.29 2.62 -18.39
CA PRO A 244 -17.75 3.68 -19.24
C PRO A 244 -18.02 5.11 -18.73
N GLY A 245 -19.15 5.33 -18.07
CA GLY A 245 -19.51 6.63 -17.49
C GLY A 245 -18.72 7.02 -16.24
N GLU A 246 -18.03 6.06 -15.62
CA GLU A 246 -17.20 6.24 -14.42
C GLU A 246 -15.72 5.93 -14.69
N ALA A 247 -15.33 5.88 -15.97
CA ALA A 247 -14.00 5.45 -16.37
C ALA A 247 -12.92 6.30 -15.70
N VAL A 248 -11.94 5.61 -15.10
CA VAL A 248 -10.81 6.23 -14.41
C VAL A 248 -9.67 6.50 -15.42
N PRO A 249 -9.32 7.77 -15.68
CA PRO A 249 -8.22 8.11 -16.58
C PRO A 249 -6.87 7.94 -15.87
N ILE A 250 -6.22 6.78 -16.06
CA ILE A 250 -4.95 6.41 -15.39
C ILE A 250 -3.90 7.52 -15.52
N LEU A 251 -3.64 8.01 -16.73
CA LEU A 251 -2.64 9.06 -16.95
C LEU A 251 -2.94 10.34 -16.15
N ALA A 252 -4.20 10.78 -16.13
CA ALA A 252 -4.58 12.00 -15.43
C ALA A 252 -4.44 11.83 -13.90
N LYS A 253 -4.80 10.64 -13.37
CA LYS A 253 -4.55 10.30 -11.97
C LYS A 253 -3.06 10.35 -11.63
N LEU A 254 -2.21 9.69 -12.41
CA LEU A 254 -0.77 9.69 -12.17
C LEU A 254 -0.16 11.10 -12.34
N THR A 255 -0.65 11.89 -13.30
CA THR A 255 -0.21 13.27 -13.50
C THR A 255 -0.50 14.13 -12.28
N LYS A 256 -1.67 13.95 -11.64
CA LYS A 256 -2.02 14.65 -10.40
C LYS A 256 -1.09 14.27 -9.24
N LEU A 257 -0.63 13.02 -9.18
CA LEU A 257 0.24 12.52 -8.11
C LEU A 257 1.69 12.99 -8.25
N TYR A 258 2.24 12.98 -9.47
CA TYR A 258 3.68 13.19 -9.68
C TYR A 258 4.03 14.51 -10.37
N GLY A 259 3.08 15.14 -11.04
CA GLY A 259 3.33 16.20 -12.02
C GLY A 259 3.81 15.62 -13.36
N GLU A 260 3.66 16.40 -14.43
CA GLU A 260 3.92 15.92 -15.80
C GLU A 260 5.40 15.56 -16.02
N ALA A 261 6.35 16.40 -15.57
CA ALA A 261 7.78 16.18 -15.77
C ALA A 261 8.31 14.94 -15.05
N THR A 262 7.98 14.79 -13.76
CA THR A 262 8.36 13.63 -12.95
C THR A 262 7.75 12.35 -13.52
N LEU A 263 6.47 12.39 -13.92
CA LEU A 263 5.80 11.24 -14.50
C LEU A 263 6.44 10.81 -15.83
N SER A 264 6.82 11.76 -16.70
CA SER A 264 7.55 11.44 -17.93
C SER A 264 8.87 10.73 -17.65
N GLU A 265 9.63 11.18 -16.66
CA GLU A 265 10.87 10.53 -16.26
C GLU A 265 10.62 9.10 -15.76
N MET A 266 9.64 8.92 -14.87
CA MET A 266 9.25 7.60 -14.36
C MET A 266 8.83 6.64 -15.49
N ILE A 267 8.06 7.13 -16.47
CA ILE A 267 7.65 6.35 -17.65
C ILE A 267 8.87 5.95 -18.51
N GLU A 268 9.82 6.86 -18.75
CA GLU A 268 11.01 6.53 -19.55
C GLU A 268 11.95 5.54 -18.84
N VAL A 269 12.02 5.60 -17.51
CA VAL A 269 12.74 4.58 -16.73
C VAL A 269 12.00 3.25 -16.81
N ALA A 270 10.67 3.23 -16.66
CA ALA A 270 9.85 2.02 -16.72
C ALA A 270 9.87 1.34 -18.11
N LYS A 271 10.11 2.08 -19.20
CA LYS A 271 10.31 1.51 -20.54
C LYS A 271 11.55 0.64 -20.66
N LYS A 272 12.54 0.79 -19.79
CA LYS A 272 13.79 0.03 -19.80
C LYS A 272 13.69 -1.31 -19.06
N VAL A 273 12.58 -1.57 -18.38
CA VAL A 273 12.35 -2.78 -17.58
C VAL A 273 11.28 -3.62 -18.26
N SER A 274 11.62 -4.88 -18.58
CA SER A 274 10.77 -5.77 -19.39
C SER A 274 9.36 -5.97 -18.81
N THR A 275 9.22 -6.04 -17.49
CA THR A 275 7.93 -6.24 -16.82
C THR A 275 7.02 -5.01 -16.87
N THR A 276 7.56 -3.82 -17.09
CA THR A 276 6.80 -2.55 -17.11
C THR A 276 6.78 -1.88 -18.48
N GLU A 277 7.54 -2.41 -19.45
CA GLU A 277 7.73 -1.78 -20.76
C GLU A 277 6.40 -1.53 -21.49
N SER A 278 5.52 -2.52 -21.53
CA SER A 278 4.25 -2.44 -22.25
C SER A 278 3.35 -1.33 -21.70
N ILE A 279 3.16 -1.30 -20.37
CA ILE A 279 2.32 -0.28 -19.73
C ILE A 279 2.96 1.12 -19.82
N ALA A 280 4.28 1.21 -19.71
CA ALA A 280 4.99 2.47 -19.85
C ALA A 280 4.86 3.03 -21.27
N LYS A 281 4.94 2.20 -22.32
CA LYS A 281 4.66 2.62 -23.71
C LYS A 281 3.22 3.09 -23.89
N LYS A 282 2.22 2.38 -23.33
CA LYS A 282 0.81 2.81 -23.35
C LYS A 282 0.63 4.19 -22.70
N LEU A 283 1.23 4.41 -21.54
CA LEU A 283 1.17 5.70 -20.84
C LEU A 283 1.92 6.82 -21.59
N GLN A 284 3.09 6.55 -22.18
CA GLN A 284 3.82 7.51 -23.00
C GLN A 284 2.98 7.96 -24.21
N ALA A 285 2.32 7.03 -24.88
CA ALA A 285 1.44 7.35 -26.01
C ALA A 285 0.26 8.22 -25.58
N GLN A 286 -0.37 7.90 -24.45
CA GLN A 286 -1.44 8.73 -23.87
C GLN A 286 -0.92 10.13 -23.51
N GLN A 287 0.28 10.23 -22.93
CA GLN A 287 0.91 11.50 -22.57
C GLN A 287 1.15 12.37 -23.81
N ASN A 288 1.70 11.80 -24.88
CA ASN A 288 1.91 12.51 -26.15
C ASN A 288 0.60 13.03 -26.74
N LEU A 289 -0.45 12.20 -26.74
CA LEU A 289 -1.78 12.60 -27.23
C LEU A 289 -2.41 13.68 -26.36
N GLN A 290 -2.21 13.64 -25.04
CA GLN A 290 -2.71 14.67 -24.13
C GLN A 290 -2.01 16.02 -24.35
N TRP A 291 -0.69 16.02 -24.57
CA TRP A 291 0.03 17.25 -24.91
C TRP A 291 -0.41 17.81 -26.26
N LEU A 292 -0.60 16.95 -27.26
CA LEU A 292 -1.09 17.34 -28.57
C LEU A 292 -2.52 17.91 -28.52
N SER A 293 -3.44 17.28 -27.77
CA SER A 293 -4.83 17.75 -27.66
C SER A 293 -4.94 19.09 -26.94
N LYS A 294 -4.00 19.38 -26.02
CA LYS A 294 -3.83 20.69 -25.38
C LYS A 294 -3.07 21.70 -26.25
N GLN A 295 -2.78 21.36 -27.52
CA GLN A 295 -2.08 22.20 -28.48
C GLN A 295 -0.70 22.69 -28.01
N LYS A 296 -0.02 21.92 -27.15
CA LYS A 296 1.35 22.25 -26.78
C LYS A 296 2.25 22.18 -28.02
N SER A 297 3.20 23.09 -28.12
CA SER A 297 4.29 22.98 -29.10
C SER A 297 5.42 22.10 -28.53
N PRO A 298 6.35 21.61 -29.38
CA PRO A 298 7.57 20.98 -28.88
C PRO A 298 8.35 21.91 -27.93
N ASP A 299 8.33 23.23 -28.15
CA ASP A 299 8.96 24.20 -27.26
C ASP A 299 8.31 24.21 -25.85
N ASP A 300 6.98 24.20 -25.81
CA ASP A 300 6.23 24.17 -24.54
C ASP A 300 6.53 22.90 -23.74
N VAL A 301 6.59 21.74 -24.42
CA VAL A 301 6.93 20.46 -23.78
C VAL A 301 8.39 20.44 -23.34
N PHE A 302 9.30 21.05 -24.09
CA PHE A 302 10.72 21.14 -23.73
C PHE A 302 10.91 21.88 -22.40
N LYS A 303 10.26 23.04 -22.24
CA LYS A 303 10.24 23.82 -21.00
C LYS A 303 9.52 23.11 -19.86
N LEU A 304 8.38 22.49 -20.15
CA LEU A 304 7.62 21.71 -19.17
C LEU A 304 8.46 20.58 -18.56
N LEU A 305 9.29 19.94 -19.38
CA LEU A 305 10.22 18.90 -18.96
C LEU A 305 11.53 19.44 -18.36
N LYS A 306 11.64 20.76 -18.19
CA LYS A 306 12.82 21.47 -17.64
C LYS A 306 14.10 21.16 -18.41
N LEU A 307 13.98 21.04 -19.74
CA LEU A 307 15.11 20.82 -20.63
C LEU A 307 15.67 22.15 -21.15
N ASP A 308 15.07 23.31 -20.85
CA ASP A 308 15.49 24.62 -21.34
C ASP A 308 16.70 25.23 -20.60
N GLU A 309 17.19 24.56 -19.55
CA GLU A 309 18.44 24.92 -18.88
C GLU A 309 19.63 24.12 -19.44
N PRO A 310 20.71 24.78 -19.94
CA PRO A 310 21.85 24.09 -20.52
C PRO A 310 22.63 23.33 -19.44
N SER A 311 22.67 22.01 -19.57
CA SER A 311 23.44 21.12 -18.70
C SER A 311 23.97 19.92 -19.48
N LEU A 312 25.11 19.39 -19.07
CA LEU A 312 25.62 18.14 -19.64
C LEU A 312 24.68 16.96 -19.38
N ALA A 313 23.95 17.01 -18.24
CA ALA A 313 23.06 15.96 -17.82
C ALA A 313 21.89 15.73 -18.79
N ILE A 314 21.49 16.75 -19.58
CA ILE A 314 20.36 16.62 -20.51
C ILE A 314 20.61 15.51 -21.53
N LEU A 315 21.87 15.31 -21.94
CA LEU A 315 22.24 14.35 -22.98
C LEU A 315 21.92 12.91 -22.58
N THR A 316 21.75 12.66 -21.28
CA THR A 316 21.38 11.37 -20.71
C THR A 316 20.06 11.41 -19.94
N ASP A 317 19.39 12.56 -19.89
CA ASP A 317 18.14 12.71 -19.16
C ASP A 317 17.03 11.91 -19.83
N PRO A 318 16.34 11.00 -19.12
CA PRO A 318 15.20 10.27 -19.68
C PRO A 318 14.14 11.19 -20.29
N LYS A 319 13.94 12.39 -19.72
CA LYS A 319 12.97 13.38 -20.23
C LYS A 319 13.29 13.84 -21.66
N LEU A 320 14.56 13.82 -22.09
CA LEU A 320 14.91 14.12 -23.49
C LEU A 320 14.33 13.06 -24.45
N SER A 321 14.31 11.79 -24.05
CA SER A 321 13.67 10.70 -24.81
C SER A 321 12.15 10.84 -24.83
N ALA A 322 11.53 11.26 -23.72
CA ALA A 322 10.10 11.58 -23.68
C ALA A 322 9.76 12.72 -24.64
N TRP A 323 10.56 13.81 -24.61
CA TRP A 323 10.41 14.93 -25.54
C TRP A 323 10.57 14.50 -27.00
N GLY A 324 11.58 13.67 -27.31
CA GLY A 324 11.79 13.13 -28.66
C GLY A 324 10.62 12.28 -29.15
N SER A 325 10.01 11.48 -28.26
CA SER A 325 8.78 10.74 -28.57
C SER A 325 7.63 11.68 -28.93
N TYR A 326 7.45 12.74 -28.15
CA TYR A 326 6.43 13.74 -28.44
C TYR A 326 6.70 14.50 -29.75
N LEU A 327 7.95 14.88 -30.01
CA LEU A 327 8.35 15.55 -31.25
C LEU A 327 7.94 14.76 -32.50
N MET A 328 8.16 13.43 -32.48
CA MET A 328 7.77 12.57 -33.60
C MET A 328 6.24 12.61 -33.85
N VAL A 329 5.45 12.55 -32.78
CA VAL A 329 3.98 12.65 -32.87
C VAL A 329 3.56 14.03 -33.37
N PHE A 330 4.16 15.09 -32.84
CA PHE A 330 3.85 16.46 -33.22
C PHE A 330 4.14 16.71 -34.70
N ASN A 331 5.36 16.41 -35.16
CA ASN A 331 5.77 16.61 -36.56
C ASN A 331 4.89 15.81 -37.52
N SER A 332 4.57 14.55 -37.18
CA SER A 332 3.69 13.70 -38.00
C SER A 332 2.27 14.26 -38.14
N LYS A 333 1.78 15.00 -37.14
CA LYS A 333 0.43 15.58 -37.14
C LYS A 333 0.37 17.03 -37.60
N ASN A 334 1.52 17.68 -37.79
CA ASN A 334 1.61 19.10 -38.16
C ASN A 334 2.62 19.31 -39.30
N PRO A 335 2.33 18.76 -40.51
CA PRO A 335 3.20 18.96 -41.66
C PRO A 335 3.34 20.46 -42.00
N GLY A 336 4.56 20.90 -42.32
CA GLY A 336 4.92 22.30 -42.55
C GLY A 336 5.22 23.12 -41.28
N LYS A 337 5.04 22.55 -40.08
CA LYS A 337 5.40 23.18 -38.79
C LYS A 337 6.41 22.35 -38.01
N GLU A 338 7.13 21.46 -38.68
CA GLU A 338 8.07 20.55 -38.07
C GLU A 338 9.24 21.31 -37.43
N THR A 339 9.74 20.78 -36.32
CA THR A 339 11.02 21.21 -35.73
C THR A 339 11.93 20.01 -35.51
N THR A 340 13.14 20.27 -35.07
CA THR A 340 14.13 19.24 -34.75
C THR A 340 14.67 19.44 -33.33
N LEU A 341 15.26 18.38 -32.78
CA LEU A 341 15.99 18.49 -31.51
C LEU A 341 17.07 19.57 -31.58
N ILE A 342 17.87 19.59 -32.65
CA ILE A 342 18.94 20.58 -32.77
C ILE A 342 18.42 22.01 -32.93
N ALA A 343 17.29 22.21 -33.62
CA ALA A 343 16.65 23.51 -33.73
C ALA A 343 16.22 24.03 -32.36
N THR A 344 15.56 23.16 -31.57
CA THR A 344 15.06 23.47 -30.23
C THR A 344 16.21 23.74 -29.25
N LEU A 345 17.25 22.91 -29.25
CA LEU A 345 18.45 23.16 -28.42
C LEU A 345 19.09 24.50 -28.74
N THR A 346 19.18 24.85 -30.03
CA THR A 346 19.80 26.12 -30.46
C THR A 346 18.97 27.33 -30.05
N SER A 347 17.63 27.24 -30.08
CA SER A 347 16.77 28.35 -29.66
C SER A 347 16.88 28.64 -28.17
N HIS A 348 17.13 27.62 -27.33
CA HIS A 348 17.29 27.79 -25.88
C HIS A 348 18.72 28.10 -25.46
N TYR A 349 19.71 27.46 -26.07
CA TYR A 349 21.11 27.53 -25.58
C TYR A 349 22.04 28.36 -26.45
N THR A 350 21.57 28.89 -27.59
CA THR A 350 22.37 29.50 -28.66
C THR A 350 23.26 28.52 -29.42
N ASP A 351 23.68 28.88 -30.63
CA ASP A 351 24.62 28.09 -31.43
C ASP A 351 25.91 27.77 -30.68
N LEU A 352 26.45 28.76 -29.94
CA LEU A 352 27.67 28.60 -29.15
C LEU A 352 27.45 27.64 -27.98
N GLY A 353 26.37 27.82 -27.21
CA GLY A 353 26.10 26.99 -26.04
C GLY A 353 25.87 25.53 -26.41
N VAL A 354 25.10 25.26 -27.48
CA VAL A 354 24.94 23.89 -28.01
C VAL A 354 26.28 23.32 -28.44
N ALA A 355 27.10 24.08 -29.18
CA ALA A 355 28.38 23.57 -29.68
C ALA A 355 29.35 23.22 -28.54
N GLN A 356 29.39 24.03 -27.48
CA GLN A 356 30.18 23.78 -26.28
C GLN A 356 29.66 22.57 -25.50
N LEU A 357 28.35 22.48 -25.30
CA LEU A 357 27.69 21.35 -24.64
C LEU A 357 28.04 20.02 -25.32
N LEU A 358 27.94 19.96 -26.65
CA LEU A 358 28.22 18.76 -27.42
C LEU A 358 29.72 18.44 -27.44
N GLN A 359 30.58 19.46 -27.56
CA GLN A 359 32.03 19.25 -27.49
C GLN A 359 32.47 18.70 -26.13
N GLU A 360 31.85 19.17 -25.04
CA GLU A 360 32.08 18.65 -23.69
C GLU A 360 31.55 17.22 -23.55
N GLY A 361 30.34 16.95 -24.06
CA GLY A 361 29.71 15.62 -24.05
C GLY A 361 30.52 14.53 -24.73
N LYS A 362 31.36 14.88 -25.71
CA LYS A 362 32.28 13.93 -26.37
C LYS A 362 33.38 13.38 -25.45
N LYS A 363 33.64 14.03 -24.31
CA LYS A 363 34.68 13.61 -23.37
C LYS A 363 34.25 12.46 -22.45
N PHE A 364 32.94 12.25 -22.28
CA PHE A 364 32.40 11.23 -21.36
C PHE A 364 31.82 10.06 -22.13
N THR A 365 32.20 8.83 -21.78
CA THR A 365 31.77 7.62 -22.47
C THR A 365 30.25 7.49 -22.58
N GLN A 366 29.51 7.91 -21.54
CA GLN A 366 28.06 7.81 -21.47
C GLN A 366 27.33 8.76 -22.44
N THR A 367 27.88 9.95 -22.68
CA THR A 367 27.26 10.99 -23.53
C THR A 367 27.87 11.07 -24.91
N LYS A 368 29.05 10.46 -25.13
CA LYS A 368 29.86 10.64 -26.34
C LYS A 368 29.09 10.39 -27.63
N LYS A 369 28.38 9.25 -27.71
CA LYS A 369 27.66 8.89 -28.93
C LYS A 369 26.55 9.89 -29.27
N ILE A 370 25.75 10.26 -28.27
CA ILE A 370 24.68 11.25 -28.42
C ILE A 370 25.25 12.61 -28.80
N ALA A 371 26.37 13.00 -28.18
CA ALA A 371 27.04 14.26 -28.47
C ALA A 371 27.59 14.31 -29.92
N GLU A 372 28.21 13.23 -30.40
CA GLU A 372 28.70 13.12 -31.79
C GLU A 372 27.56 13.18 -32.82
N ASP A 373 26.45 12.50 -32.56
CA ASP A 373 25.30 12.47 -33.45
C ASP A 373 24.62 13.86 -33.52
N LEU A 374 24.44 14.51 -32.36
CA LEU A 374 23.89 15.87 -32.30
C LEU A 374 24.84 16.92 -32.89
N GLN A 375 26.17 16.74 -32.74
CA GLN A 375 27.14 17.66 -33.34
C GLN A 375 27.14 17.54 -34.87
N SER A 376 26.96 16.31 -35.38
CA SER A 376 26.77 16.09 -36.82
C SER A 376 25.48 16.77 -37.32
N ALA A 377 24.38 16.69 -36.56
CA ALA A 377 23.14 17.40 -36.89
C ALA A 377 23.31 18.93 -36.82
N GLN A 378 24.08 19.44 -35.86
CA GLN A 378 24.42 20.86 -35.75
C GLN A 378 25.19 21.33 -36.99
N PHE A 379 26.20 20.55 -37.42
CA PHE A 379 26.99 20.88 -38.61
C PHE A 379 26.18 20.79 -39.89
N ALA A 380 25.31 19.80 -40.03
CA ALA A 380 24.38 19.70 -41.15
C ALA A 380 23.51 20.95 -41.24
N ARG A 381 22.93 21.38 -40.12
CA ARG A 381 22.14 22.62 -40.06
C ARG A 381 22.95 23.84 -40.48
N TRP A 382 24.13 24.06 -39.89
CA TRP A 382 24.99 25.17 -40.27
C TRP A 382 25.37 25.15 -41.76
N PHE A 383 25.60 23.97 -42.33
CA PHE A 383 25.88 23.83 -43.77
C PHE A 383 24.69 24.26 -44.63
N TYR A 384 23.48 23.79 -44.33
CA TYR A 384 22.26 24.16 -45.08
C TYR A 384 21.85 25.61 -44.87
N ASP A 385 22.15 26.19 -43.70
CA ASP A 385 21.98 27.62 -43.41
C ASP A 385 23.07 28.50 -44.09
N GLY A 386 24.00 27.89 -44.83
CA GLY A 386 25.06 28.61 -45.57
C GLY A 386 26.14 29.24 -44.67
N LYS A 387 26.29 28.77 -43.43
CA LYS A 387 27.27 29.34 -42.49
C LYS A 387 28.69 29.15 -43.01
N THR A 388 29.43 30.25 -43.11
CA THR A 388 30.83 30.23 -43.52
C THR A 388 31.76 30.11 -42.31
N LYS A 389 33.05 29.85 -42.57
CA LYS A 389 34.10 29.94 -41.54
C LYS A 389 34.10 31.30 -40.81
N LYS A 390 33.80 32.39 -41.53
CA LYS A 390 33.75 33.74 -40.94
C LYS A 390 32.60 33.85 -39.95
N ASP A 391 31.44 33.30 -40.30
CA ASP A 391 30.27 33.29 -39.41
C ASP A 391 30.54 32.46 -38.16
N LEU A 392 31.19 31.31 -38.30
CA LEU A 392 31.56 30.48 -37.15
C LEU A 392 32.60 31.14 -36.25
N LEU A 393 33.58 31.88 -36.79
CA LEU A 393 34.50 32.67 -35.96
C LEU A 393 33.75 33.70 -35.11
N SER A 394 32.69 34.29 -35.66
CA SER A 394 31.80 35.22 -34.95
C SER A 394 30.97 34.51 -33.88
N ILE A 395 30.28 33.42 -34.24
CA ILE A 395 29.46 32.60 -33.32
C ILE A 395 30.29 32.10 -32.14
N MET A 396 31.53 31.65 -32.41
CA MET A 396 32.45 31.14 -31.39
C MET A 396 33.15 32.24 -30.59
N LYS A 397 32.85 33.53 -30.87
CA LYS A 397 33.45 34.71 -30.22
C LYS A 397 34.99 34.70 -30.26
N LEU A 398 35.58 34.14 -31.32
CA LEU A 398 37.04 33.95 -31.42
C LEU A 398 37.74 35.20 -31.95
N LYS A 399 38.77 35.66 -31.23
CA LYS A 399 39.64 36.77 -31.67
C LYS A 399 40.65 36.29 -32.72
N LYS A 400 40.72 37.00 -33.86
CA LYS A 400 41.57 36.65 -35.02
C LYS A 400 43.06 36.45 -34.69
N ALA A 401 43.58 37.11 -33.64
CA ALA A 401 44.98 37.05 -33.23
C ALA A 401 45.32 35.84 -32.32
N THR A 402 44.37 35.28 -31.58
CA THR A 402 44.64 34.31 -30.50
C THR A 402 43.81 33.02 -30.59
N TRP A 403 42.94 32.89 -31.61
CA TRP A 403 41.96 31.81 -31.69
C TRP A 403 42.55 30.39 -31.75
N ARG A 404 43.82 30.20 -32.14
CA ARG A 404 44.41 28.85 -32.25
C ARG A 404 44.53 28.12 -30.90
N GLY A 405 44.59 28.86 -29.79
CA GLY A 405 44.64 28.29 -28.44
C GLY A 405 43.27 28.17 -27.75
N ASP A 406 42.20 28.62 -28.39
CA ASP A 406 40.86 28.62 -27.80
C ASP A 406 40.24 27.21 -27.86
N PRO A 407 39.65 26.69 -26.77
CA PRO A 407 38.96 25.41 -26.77
C PRO A 407 37.90 25.27 -27.86
N ASN A 408 37.20 26.35 -28.24
CA ASN A 408 36.18 26.35 -29.29
C ASN A 408 36.77 26.22 -30.70
N ALA A 409 38.08 26.42 -30.89
CA ALA A 409 38.73 26.28 -32.19
C ALA A 409 38.69 24.84 -32.74
N VAL A 410 38.53 23.83 -31.87
CA VAL A 410 38.32 22.45 -32.30
C VAL A 410 37.01 22.30 -33.08
N ILE A 411 35.95 22.97 -32.63
CA ILE A 411 34.61 22.90 -33.25
C ILE A 411 34.66 23.45 -34.68
N ILE A 412 35.34 24.58 -34.89
CA ILE A 412 35.52 25.15 -36.25
C ILE A 412 36.31 24.19 -37.15
N ARG A 413 37.38 23.58 -36.64
CA ARG A 413 38.18 22.62 -37.41
C ARG A 413 37.35 21.40 -37.81
N GLU A 414 36.53 20.87 -36.89
CA GLU A 414 35.65 19.74 -37.15
C GLU A 414 34.55 20.10 -38.15
N TYR A 415 33.90 21.27 -38.00
CA TYR A 415 32.92 21.74 -38.97
C TYR A 415 33.52 21.92 -40.37
N MET A 416 34.71 22.52 -40.50
CA MET A 416 35.32 22.71 -41.83
C MET A 416 35.65 21.38 -42.52
N LYS A 417 36.01 20.34 -41.75
CA LYS A 417 36.14 18.98 -42.30
C LYS A 417 34.80 18.45 -42.82
N PHE A 418 33.74 18.58 -42.02
CA PHE A 418 32.38 18.22 -42.41
C PHE A 418 31.92 18.98 -43.66
N TYR A 419 32.09 20.31 -43.68
CA TYR A 419 31.73 21.20 -44.78
C TYR A 419 32.37 20.78 -46.11
N ASN A 420 33.68 20.52 -46.10
CA ASN A 420 34.41 20.08 -47.29
C ASN A 420 33.93 18.70 -47.78
N ALA A 421 33.66 17.77 -46.86
CA ALA A 421 33.13 16.45 -47.21
C ALA A 421 31.73 16.53 -47.83
N MET A 422 30.84 17.35 -47.27
CA MET A 422 29.50 17.56 -47.80
C MET A 422 29.52 18.26 -49.17
N LYS A 423 30.34 19.31 -49.31
CA LYS A 423 30.53 20.02 -50.57
C LYS A 423 30.93 19.05 -51.68
N ASN A 424 31.93 18.20 -51.45
CA ASN A 424 32.40 17.25 -52.45
C ASN A 424 31.35 16.22 -52.87
N ARG A 425 30.39 15.87 -51.99
CA ARG A 425 29.26 14.97 -52.31
C ARG A 425 28.12 15.64 -53.06
N THR A 426 28.01 16.97 -53.02
CA THR A 426 26.94 17.71 -53.72
C THR A 426 27.33 18.06 -55.16
N TYR A 427 28.64 18.02 -55.47
CA TYR A 427 29.21 18.30 -56.80
C TYR A 427 29.69 17.04 -57.54
N SER A 428 29.50 15.86 -56.95
CA SER A 428 29.65 14.53 -57.57
C SER A 428 28.28 13.98 -57.92
#